data_AF-A0A1Q5TSH6-F1
#
_entry.id   AF-A0A1Q5TSH6-F1
#
_cell.length_a   1.000
_cell.length_b   1.000
_cell.length_c   1.000
_cell.angle_alpha   90.00
_cell.angle_beta   90.00
_cell.angle_gamma   90.00
#
_symmetry.space_group_name_H-M   'P 1'
#
loop_
_entity.id
_entity.type
_entity.pdbx_description
1 polymer ?
#
loop_
_entity_poly.entity_id
_entity_poly.type
_entity_poly.pdbx_seq_one_letter_code
_entity_poly.pdbx_strand_id
1 'polypeptide(L)'
;MSEISKPENMNASLKCPFNPDQYRDYGADIIVPAGSFAWALSKVYLGKQLYRNGWNAPKEHMRLAYESVANNSEGNGDGPAYIEKSDQDGYWFPWKPTQEDLMACDWKLL
;
A
#
# COMPACT_ATOMS: atom_id res chain seq x y z
N MET A 1 -6.66 -2.62 -38.85
CA MET A 1 -6.17 -3.54 -37.81
C MET A 1 -5.02 -2.84 -37.13
N SER A 2 -5.19 -2.41 -35.88
CA SER A 2 -4.09 -1.84 -35.11
C SER A 2 -3.39 -2.97 -34.39
N GLU A 3 -2.12 -3.17 -34.71
CA GLU A 3 -1.25 -4.12 -34.04
C GLU A 3 -1.15 -3.73 -32.56
N ILE A 4 -1.77 -4.56 -31.71
CA ILE A 4 -1.64 -4.48 -30.26
C ILE A 4 -0.20 -4.87 -29.94
N SER A 5 0.59 -3.89 -29.52
CA SER A 5 1.95 -4.06 -29.05
C SER A 5 1.93 -5.06 -27.88
N LYS A 6 2.42 -6.27 -28.10
CA LYS A 6 2.76 -7.19 -27.02
C LYS A 6 4.00 -6.63 -26.29
N PRO A 7 4.01 -6.58 -24.96
CA PRO A 7 5.26 -6.60 -24.23
C PRO A 7 5.62 -8.06 -23.95
N GLU A 8 6.60 -8.57 -24.69
CA GLU A 8 7.24 -9.84 -24.40
C GLU A 8 8.34 -9.63 -23.35
N ASN A 9 8.11 -10.22 -22.18
CA ASN A 9 9.11 -10.83 -21.29
C ASN A 9 10.11 -9.94 -20.52
N MET A 10 9.79 -9.62 -19.26
CA MET A 10 10.71 -9.70 -18.10
C MET A 10 9.86 -9.84 -16.81
N ASN A 11 9.85 -11.01 -16.17
CA ASN A 11 9.14 -11.33 -14.92
C ASN A 11 7.64 -10.94 -14.85
N ALA A 12 6.80 -11.76 -15.47
CA ALA A 12 5.34 -11.58 -15.53
C ALA A 12 4.59 -11.61 -14.16
N SER A 13 5.25 -11.92 -13.04
CA SER A 13 4.58 -12.04 -11.72
C SER A 13 4.36 -10.72 -10.97
N LEU A 14 5.00 -9.61 -11.35
CA LEU A 14 4.79 -8.31 -10.70
C LEU A 14 4.53 -7.26 -11.78
N LYS A 15 3.27 -7.13 -12.20
CA LYS A 15 2.84 -6.15 -13.23
C LYS A 15 3.22 -4.71 -12.88
N CYS A 16 3.49 -4.42 -11.60
CA CYS A 16 4.08 -3.17 -11.12
C CYS A 16 5.03 -3.51 -9.95
N PRO A 17 6.36 -3.60 -10.15
CA PRO A 17 7.28 -3.81 -9.04
C PRO A 17 7.23 -2.59 -8.10
N PHE A 18 6.96 -2.83 -6.83
CA PHE A 18 6.91 -1.76 -5.83
C PHE A 18 8.33 -1.24 -5.55
N ASN A 19 8.63 0.00 -5.95
CA ASN A 19 9.90 0.67 -5.66
C ASN A 19 9.65 1.89 -4.75
N PRO A 20 9.98 1.82 -3.46
CA PRO A 20 9.81 2.94 -2.52
C PRO A 20 10.54 4.22 -2.93
N ASP A 21 11.67 4.10 -3.66
CA ASP A 21 12.48 5.24 -4.08
C ASP A 21 11.77 6.13 -5.10
N GLN A 22 10.76 5.60 -5.81
CA GLN A 22 9.90 6.40 -6.72
C GLN A 22 8.97 7.35 -5.96
N TYR A 23 8.73 7.11 -4.67
CA TYR A 23 7.92 7.95 -3.79
C TYR A 23 8.77 8.84 -2.88
N ARG A 24 10.10 8.78 -2.99
CA ARG A 24 11.00 9.67 -2.25
C ARG A 24 11.03 11.02 -2.95
N ASP A 25 10.68 12.08 -2.23
CA ASP A 25 10.72 13.47 -2.68
C ASP A 25 12.14 13.85 -3.15
N TYR A 26 12.34 13.99 -4.47
CA TYR A 26 13.52 14.64 -5.05
C TYR A 26 13.38 16.18 -5.05
N GLY A 27 12.77 16.75 -4.01
CA GLY A 27 12.63 18.20 -3.83
C GLY A 27 11.35 18.85 -4.37
N ALA A 28 10.35 18.06 -4.78
CA ALA A 28 8.99 18.55 -5.02
C ALA A 28 8.03 17.67 -4.22
N ASP A 29 7.55 18.19 -3.09
CA ASP A 29 6.53 17.55 -2.26
C ASP A 29 5.47 16.93 -3.17
N ILE A 30 5.16 15.64 -3.00
CA ILE A 30 3.97 15.06 -3.63
C ILE A 30 2.78 15.92 -3.18
N ILE A 31 2.27 16.81 -4.05
CA ILE A 31 1.21 17.78 -3.75
C ILE A 31 -0.13 17.02 -3.73
N VAL A 32 -0.30 16.18 -2.72
CA VAL A 32 -1.56 15.52 -2.40
C VAL A 32 -2.02 16.08 -1.06
N PRO A 33 -3.27 16.55 -0.93
CA PRO A 33 -3.76 17.10 0.33
C PRO A 33 -3.55 16.09 1.46
N ALA A 34 -2.90 16.54 2.54
CA ALA A 34 -2.71 15.72 3.73
C ALA A 34 -4.07 15.20 4.22
N GLY A 35 -4.10 13.92 4.60
CA GLY A 35 -5.33 13.24 5.00
C GLY A 35 -6.20 12.71 3.86
N SER A 36 -5.92 13.04 2.59
CA SER A 36 -6.60 12.42 1.45
C SER A 36 -6.20 10.96 1.24
N PHE A 37 -7.03 10.20 0.53
CA PHE A 37 -6.73 8.81 0.17
C PHE A 37 -5.40 8.62 -0.58
N ALA A 38 -5.13 9.47 -1.58
CA ALA A 38 -3.90 9.38 -2.36
C ALA A 38 -2.65 9.78 -1.53
N TRP A 39 -2.81 10.71 -0.57
CA TRP A 39 -1.77 10.97 0.43
C TRP A 39 -1.54 9.76 1.33
N ALA A 40 -2.60 9.08 1.78
CA ALA A 40 -2.47 7.89 2.60
C ALA A 40 -1.72 6.77 1.86
N LEU A 41 -2.11 6.44 0.63
CA LEU A 41 -1.43 5.39 -0.14
C LEU A 41 0.06 5.67 -0.35
N SER A 42 0.46 6.92 -0.63
CA SER A 42 1.88 7.26 -0.77
C SER A 42 2.66 6.99 0.51
N LYS A 43 2.08 7.28 1.68
CA LYS A 43 2.69 6.97 2.98
C LYS A 43 2.72 5.45 3.26
N VAL A 44 1.67 4.69 2.92
CA VAL A 44 1.68 3.21 3.04
C VAL A 44 2.82 2.63 2.22
N TYR A 45 2.97 3.08 0.97
CA TYR A 45 4.06 2.66 0.11
C TYR A 45 5.43 3.03 0.71
N LEU A 46 5.57 4.19 1.33
CA LEU A 46 6.77 4.56 2.10
C LEU A 46 6.94 3.78 3.43
N GLY A 47 6.18 2.69 3.64
CA GLY A 47 6.25 1.82 4.81
C GLY A 47 5.64 2.42 6.07
N LYS A 48 4.84 3.49 5.95
CA LYS A 48 4.15 4.10 7.09
C LYS A 48 2.84 3.38 7.41
N GLN A 49 2.46 3.44 8.68
CA GLN A 49 1.20 2.93 9.19
C GLN A 49 0.19 4.08 9.28
N LEU A 50 -1.06 3.80 8.93
CA LEU A 50 -2.10 4.82 8.79
C LEU A 50 -3.43 4.34 9.36
N TYR A 51 -4.24 5.26 9.84
CA TYR A 51 -5.60 4.99 10.30
C TYR A 51 -6.53 6.14 9.88
N ARG A 52 -7.85 5.90 9.92
CA ARG A 52 -8.86 6.96 9.72
C ARG A 52 -9.38 7.47 11.05
N ASN A 53 -9.92 8.69 11.06
CA ASN A 53 -10.63 9.16 12.24
C ASN A 53 -11.78 8.21 12.61
N GLY A 54 -11.89 7.91 13.90
CA GLY A 54 -12.92 6.99 14.42
C GLY A 54 -12.52 5.51 14.41
N TRP A 55 -11.38 5.14 13.82
CA TRP A 55 -10.81 3.80 14.00
C TRP A 55 -10.21 3.63 15.39
N ASN A 56 -10.17 2.40 15.88
CA ASN A 56 -9.60 2.06 17.18
C ASN A 56 -8.05 2.01 17.15
N ALA A 57 -7.41 3.10 16.75
CA ALA A 57 -5.95 3.20 16.74
C ALA A 57 -5.36 3.09 18.17
N PRO A 58 -4.20 2.42 18.37
CA PRO A 58 -3.34 1.82 17.36
C PRO A 58 -3.73 0.39 16.95
N LYS A 59 -4.81 -0.17 17.50
CA LYS A 59 -5.20 -1.55 17.19
C LYS A 59 -5.69 -1.69 15.75
N GLU A 60 -6.51 -0.75 15.28
CA GLU A 60 -7.08 -0.71 13.94
C GLU A 60 -6.29 0.27 13.06
N HIS A 61 -5.48 -0.24 12.13
CA HIS A 61 -4.66 0.56 11.21
C HIS A 61 -4.31 -0.26 9.95
N MET A 62 -3.78 0.43 8.95
CA MET A 62 -3.32 -0.13 7.69
C MET A 62 -1.80 -0.10 7.57
N ARG A 63 -1.26 -1.10 6.87
CA ARG A 63 0.17 -1.16 6.53
C ARG A 63 0.42 -1.94 5.23
N LEU A 64 1.62 -1.78 4.69
CA LEU A 64 2.13 -2.60 3.61
C LEU A 64 2.60 -3.95 4.17
N ALA A 65 2.22 -5.04 3.51
CA ALA A 65 2.62 -6.40 3.83
C ALA A 65 3.06 -7.13 2.55
N TYR A 66 3.71 -8.29 2.75
CA TYR A 66 4.25 -9.12 1.68
C TYR A 66 3.81 -10.55 1.90
N GLU A 67 3.38 -11.23 0.84
CA GLU A 67 3.05 -12.65 0.94
C GLU A 67 4.34 -13.44 1.22
N SER A 68 4.34 -14.29 2.25
CA SER A 68 5.51 -15.12 2.53
C SER A 68 5.59 -16.20 1.45
N VAL A 69 6.61 -16.14 0.58
CA VAL A 69 6.92 -17.27 -0.29
C VAL A 69 7.43 -18.40 0.61
N ALA A 70 6.65 -19.48 0.71
CA ALA A 70 6.73 -20.49 1.77
C ALA A 70 8.04 -21.31 1.86
N ASN A 71 9.17 -20.88 1.30
CA ASN A 71 10.40 -21.67 1.27
C ASN A 71 11.69 -20.98 1.69
N ASN A 72 11.72 -19.68 2.02
CA ASN A 72 12.94 -19.06 2.51
C ASN A 72 12.70 -18.42 3.88
N SER A 73 13.06 -19.17 4.91
CA SER A 73 13.22 -18.71 6.29
C SER A 73 14.35 -17.69 6.38
N GLU A 74 14.11 -16.46 5.91
CA GLU A 74 14.96 -15.29 6.15
C GLU A 74 14.18 -14.04 5.71
N GLY A 75 13.23 -13.60 6.55
CA GLY A 75 12.85 -12.20 6.82
C GLY A 75 12.65 -11.16 5.71
N ASN A 76 12.76 -11.48 4.43
CA ASN A 76 12.57 -10.59 3.30
C ASN A 76 11.45 -11.18 2.45
N GLY A 77 10.26 -10.61 2.59
CA GLY A 77 9.08 -11.03 1.84
C GLY A 77 9.24 -10.75 0.36
N ASP A 78 9.77 -11.71 -0.39
CA ASP A 78 9.91 -11.66 -1.85
C ASP A 78 8.59 -11.94 -2.60
N GLY A 79 7.49 -12.13 -1.87
CA GLY A 79 6.16 -12.33 -2.46
C GLY A 79 5.48 -11.01 -2.86
N PRO A 80 4.33 -11.09 -3.57
CA PRO A 80 3.58 -9.92 -3.98
C PRO A 80 3.23 -9.04 -2.77
N ALA A 81 3.49 -7.74 -2.92
CA ALA A 81 3.08 -6.74 -1.95
C ALA A 81 1.56 -6.56 -1.96
N TYR A 82 0.98 -6.43 -0.79
CA TYR A 82 -0.43 -6.08 -0.60
C TYR A 82 -0.58 -5.14 0.60
N ILE A 83 -1.75 -4.50 0.70
CA ILE A 83 -2.08 -3.67 1.85
C ILE A 83 -3.01 -4.49 2.74
N GLU A 84 -2.77 -4.47 4.03
CA GLU A 84 -3.64 -5.07 5.03
C GLU A 84 -4.13 -4.03 6.03
N LYS A 85 -5.28 -4.34 6.63
CA LYS A 85 -5.90 -3.57 7.71
C LYS A 85 -6.11 -4.51 8.89
N SER A 86 -5.77 -4.06 10.08
CA SER A 86 -6.14 -4.73 11.32
C SER A 86 -7.54 -4.33 11.75
N ASP A 87 -8.30 -5.25 12.35
CA ASP A 87 -9.59 -4.96 12.97
C ASP A 87 -9.43 -4.42 14.41
N GLN A 88 -10.56 -4.27 15.12
CA GLN A 88 -10.58 -3.76 16.50
C GLN A 88 -9.89 -4.68 17.51
N ASP A 89 -9.79 -5.97 17.18
CA ASP A 89 -9.13 -7.00 17.99
C ASP A 89 -7.66 -7.19 17.57
N GLY A 90 -7.23 -6.56 16.48
CA GLY A 90 -5.87 -6.58 15.96
C GLY A 90 -5.60 -7.69 14.94
N TYR A 91 -6.64 -8.36 14.44
CA TYR A 91 -6.49 -9.36 13.37
C TYR A 91 -6.32 -8.69 12.01
N TRP A 92 -5.35 -9.16 11.24
CA TRP A 92 -4.96 -8.61 9.94
C TRP A 92 -5.72 -9.26 8.79
N PHE A 93 -6.23 -8.44 7.89
CA PHE A 93 -6.90 -8.89 6.68
C PHE A 93 -6.41 -8.11 5.46
N PRO A 94 -6.31 -8.76 4.28
CA PRO A 94 -6.09 -8.05 3.02
C PRO A 94 -7.13 -6.95 2.84
N TRP A 95 -6.67 -5.73 2.69
CA TRP A 95 -7.54 -4.57 2.62
C TRP A 95 -7.85 -4.22 1.17
N LYS A 96 -9.11 -3.89 0.91
CA LYS A 96 -9.59 -3.33 -0.35
C LYS A 96 -10.29 -2.02 -0.04
N PRO A 97 -9.98 -0.92 -0.76
CA PRO A 97 -10.64 0.35 -0.51
C PRO A 97 -12.14 0.24 -0.74
N THR A 98 -12.91 0.73 0.22
CA THR A 98 -14.33 1.04 0.02
C THR A 98 -14.48 2.40 -0.67
N GLN A 99 -15.68 2.71 -1.19
CA GLN A 99 -15.95 4.05 -1.71
C GLN A 99 -15.71 5.15 -0.66
N GLU A 100 -16.00 4.86 0.60
CA GLU A 100 -15.75 5.80 1.70
C GLU A 100 -14.26 6.06 1.89
N ASP A 101 -13.43 5.03 1.84
CA ASP A 101 -11.98 5.14 1.95
C ASP A 101 -11.37 5.97 0.81
N LEU A 102 -11.88 5.80 -0.41
CA LEU A 102 -11.44 6.55 -1.59
C LEU A 102 -11.75 8.05 -1.48
N MET A 103 -12.85 8.40 -0.83
CA MET A 103 -13.34 9.78 -0.70
C MET A 103 -12.95 10.43 0.64
N ALA A 104 -12.32 9.68 1.54
CA ALA A 104 -11.91 10.15 2.85
C ALA A 104 -10.77 11.17 2.78
N CYS A 105 -10.90 12.20 3.63
CA CYS A 105 -9.91 13.25 3.86
C CYS A 105 -9.41 13.26 5.31
N ASP A 106 -9.63 12.17 6.04
CA ASP A 106 -9.40 12.03 7.48
C ASP A 106 -8.32 10.99 7.83
N TRP A 107 -7.49 10.61 6.86
CA TRP A 107 -6.36 9.70 7.06
C TRP A 107 -5.27 10.34 7.93
N LYS A 108 -4.70 9.57 8.84
CA LYS A 108 -3.66 10.01 9.79
C LYS A 108 -2.56 8.97 9.90
N LEU A 109 -1.33 9.44 10.09
CA LEU A 109 -0.19 8.60 10.45
C LEU A 109 -0.39 8.06 11.85
N LEU A 110 -0.16 6.76 12.01
CA LEU A 110 -0.10 6.12 13.32
C LEU A 110 1.19 6.49 14.06
#